data_AF-A0A3D5J3J7-F1
#
_entry.id   AF-A0A3D5J3J7-F1
#
_cell.length_a   1.000
_cell.length_b   1.000
_cell.length_c   1.000
_cell.angle_alpha   90.00
_cell.angle_beta   90.00
_cell.angle_gamma   90.00
#
_symmetry.space_group_name_H-M   'P 1'
#
loop_
_entity.id
_entity.type
_entity.pdbx_description
1 polymer ?
#
loop_
_entity_poly.entity_id
_entity_poly.type
_entity_poly.pdbx_seq_one_letter_code
_entity_poly.pdbx_strand_id
1 'polypeptide(L)'
;MNPSVKISKIIIAILVALQSNFSIAQPNEKIEIMLIGFAHLNQMQNGTEIASMFNPKKQKELEKIASKIAKFQPDAIMVELTPEEQHWADSLYKLYQNDQFDLKNFEYGASEIYQIGFRLAKHLNLNHIYGIDFYNSTSQNLLKEGDHFEFFQDQLKKLQTKARPMGKEVMEDRLSLYDFTKK
;
A
#
# COMPACT_ATOMS: atom_id res chain seq x y z
N MET A 1 -19.02 -74.67 -12.01
CA MET A 1 -17.79 -73.95 -11.59
C MET A 1 -18.20 -72.80 -10.70
N ASN A 2 -17.87 -72.91 -9.41
CA ASN A 2 -17.84 -71.80 -8.43
C ASN A 2 -16.52 -71.01 -8.69
N PRO A 3 -16.30 -69.75 -8.23
CA PRO A 3 -16.61 -69.41 -6.85
C PRO A 3 -16.97 -67.95 -6.50
N SER A 4 -17.44 -67.86 -5.26
CA SER A 4 -17.03 -66.87 -4.24
C SER A 4 -17.64 -65.48 -4.28
N VAL A 5 -18.72 -65.37 -3.50
CA VAL A 5 -18.88 -64.32 -2.50
C VAL A 5 -17.53 -64.02 -1.83
N LYS A 6 -17.00 -62.81 -2.01
CA LYS A 6 -16.00 -62.24 -1.11
C LYS A 6 -16.68 -61.15 -0.29
N ILE A 7 -17.16 -61.54 0.89
CA ILE A 7 -17.44 -60.61 1.99
C ILE A 7 -16.08 -60.00 2.35
N SER A 8 -15.76 -58.84 1.77
CA SER A 8 -14.61 -58.08 2.23
C SER A 8 -14.97 -57.48 3.58
N LYS A 9 -14.33 -58.03 4.62
CA LYS A 9 -14.28 -57.55 5.99
C LYS A 9 -14.43 -56.03 6.06
N ILE A 10 -15.59 -55.54 6.45
CA ILE A 10 -15.74 -54.17 6.95
C ILE A 10 -15.06 -54.19 8.32
N ILE A 11 -13.79 -53.81 8.34
CA ILE A 11 -13.14 -53.41 9.58
C ILE A 11 -13.78 -52.07 9.93
N ILE A 12 -14.83 -52.10 10.76
CA ILE A 12 -15.23 -50.94 11.54
C ILE A 12 -14.11 -50.72 12.53
N ALA A 13 -13.08 -49.99 12.10
CA ALA A 13 -12.13 -49.41 13.02
C ALA A 13 -12.91 -48.34 13.78
N ILE A 14 -13.35 -48.71 14.99
CA ILE A 14 -13.76 -47.75 16.02
C ILE A 14 -12.50 -46.95 16.32
N LEU A 15 -12.27 -45.87 15.56
CA LEU A 15 -11.39 -44.80 15.98
C LEU A 15 -12.11 -44.13 17.13
N VAL A 16 -11.82 -44.59 18.35
CA VAL A 16 -12.06 -43.82 19.56
C VAL A 16 -11.28 -42.53 19.33
N ALA A 17 -11.99 -41.51 18.86
CA ALA A 17 -11.49 -40.16 18.81
C ALA A 17 -11.12 -39.81 20.25
N LEU A 18 -9.82 -39.82 20.55
CA LEU A 18 -9.29 -39.01 21.61
C LEU A 18 -9.75 -37.60 21.28
N GLN A 19 -10.83 -37.17 21.91
CA GLN A 19 -11.19 -35.76 22.00
C GLN A 19 -10.18 -35.13 22.94
N SER A 20 -8.97 -34.96 22.42
CA SER A 20 -8.05 -33.96 22.92
C SER A 20 -8.82 -32.65 22.82
N ASN A 21 -9.31 -32.16 23.95
CA ASN A 21 -9.75 -30.79 24.08
C ASN A 21 -8.51 -29.91 23.89
N PHE A 22 -8.12 -29.71 22.63
CA PHE A 22 -7.27 -28.61 22.26
C PHE A 22 -8.13 -27.37 22.46
N SER A 23 -8.08 -26.82 23.67
CA SER A 23 -8.37 -25.41 23.87
C SER A 23 -7.34 -24.64 23.07
N ILE A 24 -7.63 -24.40 21.80
CA ILE A 24 -6.93 -23.40 21.01
C ILE A 24 -7.27 -22.09 21.71
N ALA A 25 -6.35 -21.59 22.53
CA ALA A 25 -6.41 -20.21 22.97
C ALA A 25 -6.45 -19.37 21.70
N GLN A 26 -7.58 -18.72 21.43
CA GLN A 26 -7.71 -17.75 20.35
C GLN A 26 -6.65 -16.67 20.61
N PRO A 27 -5.65 -16.49 19.74
CA PRO A 27 -4.68 -15.42 19.90
C PRO A 27 -5.46 -14.10 19.92
N ASN A 28 -5.44 -13.38 21.03
CA ASN A 28 -5.95 -12.02 21.10
C ASN A 28 -4.89 -11.08 20.53
N GLU A 29 -4.47 -11.35 19.29
CA GLU A 29 -3.47 -10.55 18.60
C GLU A 29 -4.12 -9.25 18.12
N LYS A 30 -3.59 -8.13 18.61
CA LYS A 30 -4.03 -6.80 18.20
C LYS A 30 -3.47 -6.52 16.82
N ILE A 31 -4.32 -6.02 15.93
CA ILE A 31 -3.88 -5.55 14.61
C ILE A 31 -3.14 -4.23 14.81
N GLU A 32 -1.90 -4.17 14.33
CA GLU A 32 -1.11 -2.94 14.27
C GLU A 32 -1.32 -2.28 12.91
N ILE A 33 -1.62 -0.96 12.91
CA ILE A 33 -1.89 -0.20 11.69
C ILE A 33 -0.94 1.00 11.64
N MET A 34 -0.22 1.14 10.52
CA MET A 34 0.56 2.32 10.20
C MET A 34 -0.17 3.13 9.12
N LEU A 35 -0.65 4.32 9.47
CA LEU A 35 -1.20 5.26 8.51
C LEU A 35 -0.10 6.21 8.02
N ILE A 36 0.08 6.28 6.70
CA ILE A 36 1.09 7.14 6.07
C ILE A 36 0.43 8.00 5.01
N GLY A 37 0.59 9.32 5.12
CA GLY A 37 0.20 10.26 4.08
C GLY A 37 1.38 10.58 3.16
N PHE A 38 1.11 10.72 1.86
CA PHE A 38 2.09 11.15 0.86
C PHE A 38 1.61 12.42 0.15
N ALA A 39 2.56 13.21 -0.35
CA ALA A 39 2.24 14.13 -1.42
C ALA A 39 2.04 13.33 -2.71
N HIS A 40 1.14 13.79 -3.59
CA HIS A 40 0.95 13.18 -4.92
C HIS A 40 2.23 13.33 -5.74
N LEU A 41 3.05 12.27 -5.79
CA LEU A 41 4.39 12.33 -6.38
C LEU A 41 4.34 12.61 -7.88
N ASN A 42 3.29 12.13 -8.56
CA ASN A 42 3.02 12.47 -9.95
C ASN A 42 2.89 13.98 -10.19
N GLN A 43 2.34 14.72 -9.23
CA GLN A 43 2.16 16.18 -9.30
C GLN A 43 3.41 16.97 -8.88
N MET A 44 4.42 16.29 -8.34
CA MET A 44 5.71 16.89 -7.95
C MET A 44 6.75 16.82 -9.07
N GLN A 45 6.29 16.78 -10.32
CA GLN A 45 7.12 16.80 -11.52
C GLN A 45 6.79 18.04 -12.35
N ASN A 46 7.80 18.63 -13.01
CA ASN A 46 7.63 19.82 -13.86
C ASN A 46 8.22 19.63 -15.26
N GLY A 47 8.43 18.37 -15.68
CA GLY A 47 9.03 18.02 -16.97
C GLY A 47 10.57 18.13 -17.03
N THR A 48 11.23 18.63 -15.98
CA THR A 48 12.69 18.62 -15.91
C THR A 48 13.22 17.31 -15.34
N GLU A 49 14.43 16.91 -15.75
CA GLU A 49 15.10 15.70 -15.21
C GLU A 49 15.31 15.79 -13.69
N ILE A 50 15.57 17.00 -13.17
CA ILE A 50 15.79 17.23 -11.73
C ILE A 50 14.52 16.94 -10.91
N ALA A 51 13.35 17.32 -11.43
CA ALA A 51 12.07 17.07 -10.78
C ALA A 51 11.52 15.67 -11.05
N SER A 52 12.04 14.95 -12.05
CA SER A 52 11.58 13.60 -12.40
C SER A 52 11.72 12.64 -11.24
N MET A 53 10.65 11.93 -10.90
CA MET A 53 10.71 10.88 -9.86
C MET A 53 11.61 9.72 -10.28
N PHE A 54 11.86 9.57 -11.59
CA PHE A 54 12.69 8.51 -12.15
C PHE A 54 14.18 8.84 -12.21
N ASN A 55 14.60 10.06 -11.83
CA ASN A 55 16.03 10.34 -11.81
C ASN A 55 16.75 9.54 -10.70
N PRO A 56 18.06 9.26 -10.85
CA PRO A 56 18.77 8.38 -9.93
C PRO A 56 18.79 8.85 -8.47
N LYS A 57 18.72 10.16 -8.21
CA LYS A 57 18.70 10.71 -6.85
C LYS A 57 17.35 10.45 -6.18
N LYS A 58 16.24 10.80 -6.86
CA LYS A 58 14.88 10.56 -6.35
C LYS A 58 14.60 9.08 -6.15
N GLN A 59 15.05 8.22 -7.07
CA GLN A 59 14.92 6.77 -6.93
C GLN A 59 15.62 6.21 -5.68
N LYS A 60 16.81 6.73 -5.33
CA LYS A 60 17.51 6.37 -4.07
C LYS A 60 16.77 6.89 -2.84
N GLU A 61 16.19 8.08 -2.91
CA GLU A 61 15.41 8.66 -1.81
C GLU A 61 14.11 7.86 -1.57
N LEU A 62 13.39 7.49 -2.63
CA LEU A 62 12.21 6.62 -2.58
C LEU A 62 12.54 5.25 -2.01
N GLU A 63 13.66 4.66 -2.42
CA GLU A 63 14.14 3.38 -1.89
C GLU A 63 14.39 3.47 -0.38
N LYS A 64 15.00 4.58 0.06
CA LYS A 64 15.25 4.84 1.47
C LYS A 64 13.97 5.02 2.27
N ILE A 65 12.94 5.68 1.70
CA ILE A 65 11.62 5.81 2.33
C ILE A 65 11.00 4.43 2.48
N ALA A 66 10.90 3.64 1.41
CA ALA A 66 10.33 2.30 1.43
C ALA A 66 11.06 1.37 2.42
N SER A 67 12.39 1.38 2.41
CA SER A 67 13.22 0.61 3.36
C SER A 67 12.99 0.99 4.83
N LYS A 68 12.59 2.24 5.12
CA LYS A 68 12.27 2.68 6.48
C LYS A 68 10.89 2.19 6.90
N ILE A 69 9.91 2.22 6.00
CA ILE A 69 8.56 1.71 6.22
C ILE A 69 8.60 0.18 6.40
N ALA A 70 9.41 -0.53 5.61
CA ALA A 70 9.58 -1.98 5.68
C ALA A 70 9.97 -2.50 7.08
N LYS A 71 10.57 -1.67 7.93
CA LYS A 71 10.91 -2.04 9.32
C LYS A 71 9.69 -2.30 10.19
N PHE A 72 8.53 -1.74 9.82
CA PHE A 72 7.25 -2.06 10.45
C PHE A 72 6.81 -3.49 10.17
N GLN A 73 7.36 -4.13 9.12
CA GLN A 73 7.02 -5.49 8.69
C GLN A 73 5.51 -5.67 8.43
N PRO A 74 4.87 -4.81 7.61
CA PRO A 74 3.47 -5.01 7.26
C PRO A 74 3.31 -6.32 6.47
N ASP A 75 2.26 -7.06 6.82
CA ASP A 75 1.78 -8.24 6.11
C ASP A 75 0.73 -7.90 5.04
N ALA A 76 0.17 -6.68 5.10
CA ALA A 76 -0.72 -6.11 4.10
C ALA A 76 -0.36 -4.66 3.76
N ILE A 77 -0.49 -4.29 2.49
CA ILE A 77 -0.30 -2.91 2.02
C ILE A 77 -1.58 -2.46 1.32
N MET A 78 -2.08 -1.30 1.75
CA MET A 78 -3.30 -0.70 1.25
C MET A 78 -2.97 0.63 0.57
N VAL A 79 -3.54 0.89 -0.61
CA VAL A 79 -3.27 2.07 -1.44
C VAL A 79 -4.57 2.76 -1.86
N GLU A 80 -4.45 4.02 -2.28
CA GLU A 80 -5.54 4.85 -2.80
C GLU A 80 -5.97 4.43 -4.22
N LEU A 81 -6.49 3.20 -4.32
CA LEU A 81 -7.19 2.64 -5.47
C LEU A 81 -8.55 2.14 -5.00
N THR A 82 -9.59 2.31 -5.80
CA THR A 82 -10.93 1.82 -5.46
C THR A 82 -11.03 0.30 -5.55
N PRO A 83 -12.01 -0.33 -4.88
CA PRO A 83 -12.29 -1.76 -5.05
C PRO A 83 -12.54 -2.16 -6.51
N GLU A 84 -13.12 -1.28 -7.32
CA GLU A 84 -13.36 -1.51 -8.75
C GLU A 84 -12.05 -1.59 -9.57
N GLU A 85 -10.99 -0.93 -9.12
CA GLU A 85 -9.67 -0.92 -9.75
C GLU A 85 -8.78 -2.10 -9.33
N GLN A 86 -9.22 -2.92 -8.37
CA GLN A 86 -8.41 -4.01 -7.79
C GLN A 86 -7.90 -5.01 -8.83
N HIS A 87 -8.74 -5.44 -9.78
CA HIS A 87 -8.32 -6.38 -10.83
C HIS A 87 -7.20 -5.83 -11.73
N TRP A 88 -7.25 -4.53 -11.99
CA TRP A 88 -6.19 -3.85 -12.73
C TRP A 88 -4.92 -3.74 -11.88
N ALA A 89 -5.05 -3.38 -10.60
CA ALA A 89 -3.94 -3.30 -9.65
C ALA A 89 -3.21 -4.64 -9.51
N ASP A 90 -3.95 -5.75 -9.39
CA ASP A 90 -3.41 -7.11 -9.28
C ASP A 90 -2.57 -7.48 -10.52
N SER A 91 -3.11 -7.19 -11.70
CA SER A 91 -2.45 -7.49 -12.97
C SER A 91 -1.17 -6.67 -13.13
N LEU A 92 -1.25 -5.37 -12.82
CA LEU A 92 -0.12 -4.46 -12.89
C LEU A 92 0.96 -4.81 -11.85
N TYR A 93 0.56 -5.12 -10.62
CA TYR A 93 1.47 -5.51 -9.55
C TYR A 93 2.20 -6.80 -9.89
N LYS A 94 1.52 -7.80 -10.48
CA LYS A 94 2.17 -9.02 -10.94
C LYS A 94 3.24 -8.75 -12.00
N LEU A 95 2.99 -7.85 -12.95
CA LEU A 95 4.01 -7.46 -13.93
C LEU A 95 5.18 -6.73 -13.26
N TYR A 96 4.89 -5.81 -12.34
CA TYR A 96 5.91 -5.08 -11.57
C TYR A 96 6.79 -6.01 -10.70
N GLN A 97 6.16 -6.96 -10.00
CA GLN A 97 6.83 -7.92 -9.13
C GLN A 97 7.84 -8.77 -9.93
N ASN A 98 7.49 -9.13 -11.17
CA ASN A 98 8.34 -9.92 -12.07
C ASN A 98 9.31 -9.10 -12.93
N ASP A 99 9.45 -7.79 -12.68
CA ASP A 99 10.30 -6.88 -13.48
C ASP A 99 9.88 -6.83 -14.97
N GLN A 100 8.59 -7.04 -15.26
CA GLN A 100 7.99 -7.04 -16.60
C GLN A 100 7.23 -5.75 -16.93
N PHE A 101 7.32 -4.73 -16.07
CA PHE A 101 6.64 -3.45 -16.26
C PHE A 101 7.58 -2.27 -16.00
N ASP A 102 7.69 -1.38 -16.98
CA ASP A 102 8.45 -0.15 -16.85
C ASP A 102 7.55 1.02 -16.44
N LEU A 103 7.61 1.38 -15.16
CA LEU A 103 6.88 2.53 -14.62
C LEU A 103 7.25 3.85 -15.29
N LYS A 104 8.47 4.01 -15.83
CA LYS A 104 8.91 5.27 -16.43
C LYS A 104 8.08 5.67 -17.65
N ASN A 105 7.59 4.67 -18.40
CA ASN A 105 6.80 4.86 -19.61
C ASN A 105 5.29 4.79 -19.35
N PHE A 106 4.86 4.73 -18.09
CA PHE A 106 3.46 4.67 -17.70
C PHE A 106 2.97 6.05 -17.23
N GLU A 107 1.77 6.46 -17.69
CA GLU A 107 1.21 7.81 -17.47
C GLU A 107 1.17 8.24 -16.00
N TYR A 108 1.03 7.28 -15.08
CA TYR A 108 0.99 7.52 -13.65
C TYR A 108 2.12 6.85 -12.88
N GLY A 109 3.17 6.37 -13.56
CA GLY A 109 4.18 5.52 -12.93
C GLY A 109 5.01 6.20 -11.84
N ALA A 110 5.00 7.53 -11.77
CA ALA A 110 5.64 8.28 -10.69
C ALA A 110 4.75 8.41 -9.43
N SER A 111 3.52 7.87 -9.43
CA SER A 111 2.64 7.83 -8.27
C SER A 111 3.29 7.13 -7.09
N GLU A 112 3.04 7.63 -5.90
CA GLU A 112 3.28 7.02 -4.60
C GLU A 112 2.73 5.58 -4.51
N ILE A 113 1.63 5.27 -5.19
CA ILE A 113 1.07 3.91 -5.27
C ILE A 113 2.13 2.92 -5.76
N TYR A 114 2.90 3.30 -6.78
CA TYR A 114 3.93 2.42 -7.36
C TYR A 114 5.30 2.67 -6.73
N GLN A 115 5.68 3.93 -6.62
CA GLN A 115 7.00 4.34 -6.15
C GLN A 115 7.23 3.96 -4.69
N ILE A 116 6.16 3.85 -3.89
CA ILE A 116 6.22 3.37 -2.51
C ILE A 116 5.42 2.08 -2.32
N GLY A 117 4.12 2.06 -2.64
CA GLY A 117 3.25 0.92 -2.33
C GLY A 117 3.71 -0.40 -2.97
N PHE A 118 3.81 -0.42 -4.31
CA PHE A 118 4.25 -1.62 -5.04
C PHE A 118 5.70 -1.98 -4.70
N ARG A 119 6.58 -0.99 -4.60
CA ARG A 119 7.97 -1.18 -4.20
C ARG A 119 8.09 -1.87 -2.84
N LEU A 120 7.32 -1.42 -1.86
CA LEU A 120 7.31 -1.97 -0.52
C LEU A 120 6.76 -3.41 -0.51
N ALA A 121 5.67 -3.67 -1.23
CA ALA A 121 5.12 -5.02 -1.35
C ALA A 121 6.12 -5.99 -1.98
N LYS A 122 6.79 -5.56 -3.05
CA LYS A 122 7.84 -6.34 -3.71
C LYS A 122 9.01 -6.61 -2.76
N HIS A 123 9.47 -5.59 -2.03
CA HIS A 123 10.55 -5.72 -1.05
C HIS A 123 10.23 -6.73 0.07
N LEU A 124 8.96 -6.80 0.48
CA LEU A 124 8.47 -7.70 1.52
C LEU A 124 7.98 -9.05 0.99
N ASN A 125 8.08 -9.30 -0.31
CA ASN A 125 7.55 -10.50 -0.99
C ASN A 125 6.05 -10.73 -0.73
N LEU A 126 5.26 -9.65 -0.63
CA LEU A 126 3.80 -9.75 -0.55
C LEU A 126 3.23 -10.02 -1.94
N ASN A 127 2.21 -10.88 -2.01
CA ASN A 127 1.61 -11.29 -3.28
C ASN A 127 0.47 -10.37 -3.74
N HIS A 128 0.09 -9.38 -2.94
CA HIS A 128 -1.09 -8.57 -3.18
C HIS A 128 -0.97 -7.16 -2.59
N ILE A 129 -1.63 -6.21 -3.24
CA ILE A 129 -1.84 -4.83 -2.81
C ILE A 129 -3.35 -4.63 -2.73
N TYR A 130 -3.86 -4.04 -1.65
CA TYR A 130 -5.29 -3.80 -1.49
C TYR A 130 -5.65 -2.35 -1.87
N GLY A 131 -6.62 -2.18 -2.77
CA GLY A 131 -7.26 -0.90 -3.01
C GLY A 131 -8.35 -0.63 -1.97
N ILE A 132 -8.24 0.50 -1.24
CA ILE A 132 -9.19 0.88 -0.19
C ILE A 132 -9.78 2.29 -0.36
N ASP A 133 -9.72 2.85 -1.56
CA ASP A 133 -10.21 4.21 -1.82
C ASP A 133 -11.73 4.25 -2.07
N PHE A 134 -12.30 5.44 -1.93
CA PHE A 134 -13.66 5.74 -2.29
C PHE A 134 -13.73 7.15 -2.90
N TYR A 135 -13.88 7.22 -4.24
CA TYR A 135 -13.95 8.46 -5.01
C TYR A 135 -15.28 9.22 -4.84
N ASN A 136 -15.66 9.50 -3.61
CA ASN A 136 -16.71 10.46 -3.30
C ASN A 136 -16.14 11.48 -2.32
N SER A 137 -15.76 12.65 -2.85
CA SER A 137 -15.21 13.73 -2.05
C SER A 137 -16.09 14.98 -2.14
N THR A 138 -16.25 15.64 -1.00
CA THR A 138 -16.75 17.01 -0.98
C THR A 138 -15.55 17.94 -1.13
N SER A 139 -15.58 18.83 -2.13
CA SER A 139 -14.53 19.83 -2.28
C SER A 139 -14.38 20.62 -0.99
N GLN A 140 -13.14 20.78 -0.51
CA GLN A 140 -12.85 21.53 0.72
C GLN A 140 -13.38 22.97 0.66
N ASN A 141 -13.46 23.55 -0.54
CA ASN A 141 -13.99 24.89 -0.77
C ASN A 141 -15.53 24.97 -0.62
N LEU A 142 -16.22 23.84 -0.65
CA LEU A 142 -17.67 23.76 -0.44
C LEU A 142 -18.03 23.60 1.04
N LEU A 143 -17.07 23.20 1.89
CA LEU A 143 -17.27 23.15 3.34
C LEU A 143 -17.33 24.59 3.87
N LYS A 144 -18.48 24.98 4.43
CA LYS A 144 -18.71 26.32 4.97
C LYS A 144 -19.03 26.34 6.47
N GLU A 145 -19.42 25.18 7.01
CA GLU A 145 -19.86 25.01 8.39
C GLU A 145 -19.68 23.54 8.82
N GLY A 146 -19.80 23.28 10.12
CA GLY A 146 -19.65 21.96 10.73
C GLY A 146 -18.95 22.03 12.09
N ASP A 147 -18.97 20.94 12.83
CA ASP A 147 -18.24 20.83 14.09
C ASP A 147 -16.73 21.01 13.85
N HIS A 148 -16.08 21.82 14.67
CA HIS A 148 -14.64 22.13 14.56
C HIS A 148 -14.20 22.75 13.21
N PHE A 149 -15.11 23.37 12.46
CA PHE A 149 -14.80 23.97 11.15
C PHE A 149 -13.64 24.97 11.18
N GLU A 150 -13.57 25.85 12.19
CA GLU A 150 -12.46 26.80 12.34
C GLU A 150 -11.11 26.11 12.53
N PHE A 151 -11.08 25.03 13.31
CA PHE A 151 -9.87 24.22 13.50
C PHE A 151 -9.44 23.57 12.19
N PHE A 152 -10.37 22.98 11.45
CA PHE A 152 -10.09 22.42 10.12
C PHE A 152 -9.50 23.48 9.17
N GLN A 153 -10.09 24.68 9.10
CA GLN A 153 -9.60 25.78 8.27
C GLN A 153 -8.19 26.24 8.67
N ASP A 154 -7.92 26.37 9.97
CA ASP A 154 -6.58 26.73 10.48
C ASP A 154 -5.53 25.66 10.14
N GLN A 155 -5.86 24.38 10.35
CA GLN A 155 -4.95 23.28 9.99
C GLN A 155 -4.73 23.19 8.48
N LEU A 156 -5.77 23.37 7.67
CA LEU A 156 -5.65 23.40 6.21
C LEU A 156 -4.75 24.54 5.75
N LYS A 157 -4.92 25.74 6.32
CA LYS A 157 -4.05 26.88 6.02
C LYS A 157 -2.61 26.63 6.43
N LYS A 158 -2.38 26.03 7.60
CA LYS A 158 -1.04 25.63 8.06
C LYS A 158 -0.41 24.61 7.12
N LEU A 159 -1.17 23.61 6.67
CA LEU A 159 -0.72 22.62 5.69
C LEU A 159 -0.34 23.29 4.37
N GLN A 160 -1.22 24.11 3.81
CA GLN A 160 -0.99 24.80 2.54
C GLN A 160 0.22 25.74 2.59
N THR A 161 0.39 26.48 3.68
CA THR A 161 1.50 27.44 3.83
C THR A 161 2.84 26.77 4.11
N LYS A 162 2.86 25.56 4.68
CA LYS A 162 4.09 24.79 4.92
C LYS A 162 4.44 23.85 3.77
N ALA A 163 3.51 22.98 3.38
CA ALA A 163 3.78 21.87 2.46
C ALA A 163 4.00 22.34 1.01
N ARG A 164 3.26 23.34 0.52
CA ARG A 164 3.39 23.81 -0.87
C ARG A 164 4.78 24.39 -1.19
N PRO A 165 5.36 25.29 -0.37
CA PRO A 165 6.73 25.77 -0.59
C PRO A 165 7.76 24.63 -0.59
N MET A 166 7.59 23.68 0.33
CA MET A 166 8.49 22.52 0.44
C MET A 166 8.41 21.60 -0.78
N GLY A 167 7.21 21.38 -1.33
CA GLY A 167 7.07 20.63 -2.58
C GLY A 167 7.83 21.28 -3.74
N LYS A 168 7.86 22.61 -3.80
CA LYS A 168 8.69 23.35 -4.76
C LYS A 168 10.18 23.17 -4.51
N GLU A 169 10.63 23.18 -3.25
CA GLU A 169 12.02 22.89 -2.91
C GLU A 169 12.44 21.46 -3.31
N VAL A 170 11.52 20.49 -3.22
CA VAL A 170 11.77 19.12 -3.70
C VAL A 170 11.94 19.07 -5.21
N MET A 171 11.10 19.79 -5.97
CA MET A 171 11.19 19.88 -7.43
C MET A 171 12.49 20.56 -7.90
N GLU A 172 13.01 21.51 -7.12
CA GLU A 172 14.25 22.24 -7.41
C GLU A 172 15.50 21.57 -6.78
N ASP A 173 15.33 20.38 -6.19
CA ASP A 173 16.37 19.61 -5.51
C ASP A 173 17.05 20.33 -4.32
N ARG A 174 16.40 21.36 -3.78
CA ARG A 174 16.81 22.09 -2.57
C ARG A 174 16.43 21.35 -1.29
N LEU A 175 15.45 20.45 -1.37
CA LEU A 175 15.01 19.56 -0.31
C LEU A 175 14.92 18.12 -0.85
N SER A 176 15.48 17.15 -0.12
CA SER A 176 15.35 15.73 -0.49
C SER A 176 13.91 15.25 -0.26
N LEU A 177 13.44 14.31 -1.07
CA LEU A 177 12.13 13.69 -0.86
C LEU A 177 12.05 13.01 0.51
N TYR A 178 13.14 12.40 0.97
CA TYR A 178 13.21 11.76 2.28
C TYR A 178 13.14 12.74 3.46
N ASP A 179 13.71 13.94 3.35
CA ASP A 179 13.62 14.93 4.41
C ASP A 179 12.29 15.68 4.39
N PHE A 180 11.67 15.80 3.21
CA PHE A 180 10.30 16.27 3.07
C PHE A 180 9.30 15.43 3.89
N THR A 181 9.45 14.10 3.93
CA THR A 181 8.55 13.22 4.70
C THR A 181 8.73 13.31 6.23
N LYS A 182 9.66 14.10 6.76
CA LYS A 182 9.93 14.23 8.21
C LYS A 182 9.41 15.53 8.83
N LYS A 183 8.77 16.39 8.05
CA LYS A 183 8.50 17.79 8.38
C LYS A 183 7.01 18.03 8.57
#